data_AF-A0A9P8RQ99-F1
#
_entry.id   AF-A0A9P8RQ99-F1
#
_cell.length_a   1.000
_cell.length_b   1.000
_cell.length_c   1.000
_cell.angle_alpha   90.00
_cell.angle_beta   90.00
_cell.angle_gamma   90.00
#
_symmetry.space_group_name_H-M   'P 1'
#
loop_
_entity.id
_entity.type
_entity.pdbx_description
1 polymer ?
#
loop_
_entity_poly.entity_id
_entity_poly.type
_entity_poly.pdbx_seq_one_letter_code
_entity_poly.pdbx_strand_id
1 'polypeptide(L)'
;MSPPPTNSALSIPPSSSAELRTILASLDPTNTGYATYPSFLTVCALKLNARTTTPKAVSEAIDAAFRLFTNGDDEGPITMSHLRRVARELKEDVSEEVLKDMILEANGGGSVARGVRRDEFEGVMKRAGVF
;
A
#
# COMPACT_ATOMS: atom_id res chain seq x y z
N MET A 1 9.59 -33.27 -16.81
CA MET A 1 9.70 -31.96 -17.50
C MET A 1 9.08 -30.91 -16.60
N SER A 2 9.87 -30.01 -16.02
CA SER A 2 9.34 -28.86 -15.30
C SER A 2 8.71 -27.88 -16.30
N PRO A 3 7.59 -27.22 -15.96
CA PRO A 3 7.01 -26.20 -16.82
C PRO A 3 8.01 -25.05 -17.03
N PRO A 4 8.00 -24.40 -18.21
CA PRO A 4 8.88 -23.27 -18.46
C PRO A 4 8.57 -22.14 -17.47
N PRO A 5 9.58 -21.38 -17.02
CA PRO A 5 9.34 -20.21 -16.20
C PRO A 5 8.49 -19.23 -17.01
N THR A 6 7.29 -18.94 -16.51
CA THR A 6 6.45 -17.86 -17.03
C THR A 6 7.10 -16.54 -16.63
N ASN A 7 8.13 -16.15 -17.38
CA ASN A 7 8.77 -14.84 -17.29
C ASN A 7 7.73 -13.77 -17.66
N SER A 8 6.90 -13.41 -16.68
CA SER A 8 6.04 -12.25 -16.77
C SER A 8 6.95 -11.03 -16.66
N ALA A 9 7.25 -10.39 -17.79
CA ALA A 9 8.19 -9.27 -17.87
C ALA A 9 7.84 -8.09 -16.92
N LEU A 10 6.56 -7.95 -16.56
CA LEU A 10 6.09 -6.92 -15.62
C LEU A 10 5.74 -7.48 -14.23
N SER A 11 5.88 -8.79 -14.02
CA SER A 11 5.39 -9.51 -12.83
C SER A 11 3.89 -9.28 -12.55
N ILE A 12 3.11 -8.88 -13.55
CA ILE A 12 1.64 -8.68 -13.46
C ILE A 12 0.93 -9.79 -14.25
N PRO A 13 0.92 -11.04 -13.77
CA PRO A 13 0.14 -12.07 -14.43
C PRO A 13 -1.35 -11.68 -14.37
N PRO A 14 -2.15 -12.11 -15.36
CA PRO A 14 -3.60 -12.12 -15.22
C PRO A 14 -4.00 -12.99 -14.02
N SER A 15 -5.01 -12.55 -13.28
CA SER A 15 -5.51 -13.25 -12.08
C SER A 15 -6.32 -14.49 -12.44
N SER A 16 -6.85 -14.56 -13.67
CA SER A 16 -7.58 -15.72 -14.18
C SER A 16 -7.52 -15.83 -15.71
N SER A 17 -7.87 -17.00 -16.23
CA SER A 17 -8.04 -17.21 -17.67
C SER A 17 -9.20 -16.39 -18.26
N ALA A 18 -10.21 -16.05 -17.46
CA ALA A 18 -11.30 -15.16 -17.88
C ALA A 18 -10.80 -13.72 -18.05
N GLU A 19 -10.01 -13.21 -17.09
CA GLU A 19 -9.40 -11.88 -17.18
C GLU A 19 -8.48 -11.77 -18.40
N LEU A 20 -7.69 -12.81 -18.68
CA LEU A 20 -6.88 -12.89 -19.91
C LEU A 20 -7.70 -12.67 -21.16
N ARG A 21 -8.83 -13.36 -21.29
CA ARG A 21 -9.69 -13.26 -22.49
C ARG A 21 -10.25 -11.85 -22.62
N THR A 22 -10.68 -11.23 -21.53
CA THR A 22 -11.17 -9.85 -21.53
C THR A 22 -10.07 -8.86 -21.94
N ILE A 23 -8.85 -9.03 -21.41
CA ILE A 23 -7.69 -8.24 -21.79
C ILE A 23 -7.39 -8.39 -23.29
N LEU A 24 -7.35 -9.62 -23.79
CA LEU A 24 -7.06 -9.89 -25.21
C LEU A 24 -8.13 -9.32 -26.13
N ALA A 25 -9.42 -9.50 -25.79
CA ALA A 25 -10.53 -8.93 -26.55
C ALA A 25 -10.50 -7.38 -26.57
N SER A 26 -9.98 -6.75 -25.51
CA SER A 26 -9.82 -5.30 -25.45
C SER A 26 -8.60 -4.80 -26.23
N LEU A 27 -7.53 -5.59 -26.29
CA LEU A 27 -6.28 -5.25 -26.99
C LEU A 27 -6.35 -5.47 -28.50
N ASP A 28 -7.05 -6.51 -28.92
CA ASP A 28 -7.16 -6.93 -30.32
C ASP A 28 -8.58 -7.42 -30.63
N PRO A 29 -9.56 -6.51 -30.69
CA PRO A 29 -10.95 -6.86 -30.99
C PRO A 29 -11.12 -7.45 -32.40
N THR A 30 -10.16 -7.18 -33.28
CA THR A 30 -10.13 -7.66 -34.67
C THR A 30 -9.44 -9.01 -34.84
N ASN A 31 -8.90 -9.60 -33.77
CA ASN A 31 -8.18 -10.87 -33.77
C ASN A 31 -7.06 -10.94 -34.83
N THR A 32 -6.34 -9.84 -34.99
CA THR A 32 -5.18 -9.70 -35.88
C THR A 32 -3.94 -10.43 -35.36
N GLY A 33 -3.90 -10.75 -34.07
CA GLY A 33 -2.76 -11.29 -33.36
C GLY A 33 -1.78 -10.21 -32.86
N TYR A 34 -2.06 -8.93 -33.10
CA TYR A 34 -1.19 -7.81 -32.73
C TYR A 34 -1.94 -6.79 -31.86
N ALA A 35 -1.25 -6.26 -30.85
CA ALA A 35 -1.73 -5.15 -30.05
C ALA A 35 -0.92 -3.89 -30.37
N THR A 36 -1.59 -2.74 -30.50
CA THR A 36 -0.88 -1.47 -30.63
C THR A 36 -0.24 -1.07 -29.31
N TYR A 37 0.87 -0.34 -29.37
CA TYR A 37 1.55 0.14 -28.17
C TYR A 37 0.62 0.96 -27.23
N PRO A 38 -0.22 1.90 -27.72
CA PRO A 38 -1.15 2.65 -26.85
C PRO A 38 -2.18 1.76 -26.12
N SER A 39 -2.78 0.79 -26.83
CA SER A 39 -3.73 -0.15 -26.21
C SER A 39 -3.05 -1.02 -25.16
N PHE A 40 -1.87 -1.53 -25.47
CA PHE A 40 -1.04 -2.31 -24.55
C PHE A 40 -0.68 -1.52 -23.29
N LEU A 41 -0.23 -0.27 -23.47
CA LEU A 41 0.14 0.62 -22.37
C LEU A 41 -1.05 0.88 -21.44
N THR A 42 -2.24 1.08 -21.99
CA THR A 42 -3.47 1.30 -21.23
C THR A 42 -3.81 0.12 -20.33
N VAL A 43 -3.77 -1.10 -20.86
CA VAL A 43 -4.00 -2.32 -20.07
C VAL A 43 -2.93 -2.48 -18.99
N CYS A 44 -1.66 -2.23 -19.33
CA CYS A 44 -0.57 -2.33 -18.36
C CYS A 44 -0.75 -1.33 -17.20
N ALA A 45 -1.08 -0.08 -17.50
CA ALA A 45 -1.33 0.95 -16.50
C ALA A 45 -2.51 0.56 -15.59
N LEU A 46 -3.62 0.07 -16.16
CA LEU A 46 -4.77 -0.40 -15.39
C LEU A 46 -4.41 -1.55 -14.46
N LYS A 47 -3.68 -2.57 -14.94
CA LYS A 47 -3.30 -3.71 -14.10
C LYS A 47 -2.26 -3.35 -13.04
N LEU A 48 -1.34 -2.44 -13.34
CA LEU A 48 -0.39 -1.91 -12.37
C LEU A 48 -1.13 -1.23 -11.22
N ASN A 49 -2.07 -0.34 -11.55
CA ASN A 49 -2.90 0.36 -10.57
C ASN A 49 -3.75 -0.62 -9.76
N ALA A 50 -4.41 -1.59 -10.42
CA ALA A 50 -5.24 -2.58 -9.73
C ALA A 50 -4.47 -3.41 -8.70
N ARG A 51 -3.19 -3.75 -8.97
CA ARG A 51 -2.33 -4.45 -7.98
C ARG A 51 -2.03 -3.59 -6.77
N THR A 52 -1.62 -2.35 -6.98
CA THR A 52 -1.26 -1.42 -5.89
C THR A 52 -2.46 -1.08 -5.02
N THR A 53 -3.67 -1.13 -5.58
CA THR A 53 -4.93 -0.89 -4.85
C THR A 53 -5.61 -2.17 -4.35
N THR A 54 -5.00 -3.36 -4.49
CA THR A 54 -5.61 -4.57 -3.91
C THR A 54 -5.64 -4.46 -2.38
N PRO A 55 -6.68 -4.96 -1.70
CA PRO A 55 -6.72 -4.96 -0.22
C PRO A 55 -5.49 -5.61 0.41
N LYS A 56 -4.91 -6.63 -0.26
CA LYS A 56 -3.69 -7.30 0.19
C LYS A 56 -2.46 -6.41 0.07
N ALA A 57 -2.24 -5.76 -1.09
CA ALA A 57 -1.11 -4.86 -1.27
C ALA A 57 -1.20 -3.63 -0.34
N VAL A 58 -2.42 -3.12 -0.14
CA VAL A 58 -2.68 -2.03 0.82
C VAL A 58 -2.37 -2.48 2.25
N SER A 59 -2.83 -3.67 2.67
CA SER A 59 -2.49 -4.22 3.99
C SER A 59 -0.98 -4.39 4.16
N GLU A 60 -0.29 -4.95 3.18
CA GLU A 60 1.18 -5.14 3.22
C GLU A 60 1.92 -3.79 3.29
N ALA A 61 1.45 -2.77 2.58
CA ALA A 61 2.01 -1.42 2.64
C ALA A 61 1.78 -0.76 4.01
N ILE A 62 0.59 -0.93 4.59
CA ILE A 62 0.27 -0.45 5.94
C ILE A 62 1.17 -1.14 6.98
N ASP A 63 1.39 -2.44 6.85
CA ASP A 63 2.26 -3.20 7.75
C ASP A 63 3.71 -2.74 7.66
N ALA A 64 4.21 -2.53 6.44
CA ALA A 64 5.54 -1.99 6.22
C ALA A 64 5.68 -0.57 6.80
N ALA A 65 4.68 0.30 6.61
CA ALA A 65 4.68 1.64 7.18
C ALA A 65 4.65 1.60 8.72
N PHE A 66 3.77 0.79 9.31
CA PHE A 66 3.68 0.64 10.77
C PHE A 66 5.02 0.23 11.38
N ARG A 67 5.70 -0.74 10.76
CA ARG A 67 7.05 -1.18 11.15
C ARG A 67 8.11 -0.09 11.07
N LEU A 68 8.04 0.77 10.07
CA LEU A 68 8.96 1.91 9.94
C LEU A 68 8.77 2.90 11.10
N PHE A 69 7.52 3.11 11.54
CA PHE A 69 7.24 3.93 12.72
C PHE A 69 7.75 3.28 14.01
N THR A 70 7.53 1.98 14.21
CA THR A 70 7.97 1.26 15.42
C THR A 70 9.44 0.86 15.41
N ASN A 71 10.22 1.23 14.38
CA ASN A 71 11.64 0.87 14.25
C ASN A 71 11.87 -0.66 14.29
N GLY A 72 10.94 -1.43 13.73
CA GLY A 72 11.01 -2.91 13.70
C GLY A 72 10.47 -3.60 14.95
N ASP A 73 9.97 -2.88 15.95
CA ASP A 73 9.22 -3.47 17.06
C ASP A 73 7.83 -3.88 16.57
N ASP A 74 7.66 -5.15 16.22
CA ASP A 74 6.43 -5.71 15.63
C ASP A 74 5.30 -5.94 16.64
N GLU A 75 5.61 -5.99 17.95
CA GLU A 75 4.63 -6.32 19.00
C GLU A 75 4.05 -5.09 19.72
N GLY A 76 4.58 -3.88 19.46
CA GLY A 76 4.25 -2.67 20.22
C GLY A 76 3.41 -1.63 19.47
N PRO A 77 2.66 -0.77 20.18
CA PRO A 77 1.99 0.38 19.58
C PRO A 77 3.00 1.45 19.13
N ILE A 78 2.57 2.36 18.26
CA ILE A 78 3.32 3.59 17.99
C ILE A 78 3.23 4.49 19.23
N THR A 79 4.39 4.85 19.77
CA THR A 79 4.50 5.64 21.02
C THR A 79 5.00 7.05 20.74
N MET A 80 4.99 7.90 21.78
CA MET A 80 5.57 9.24 21.73
C MET A 80 7.07 9.25 21.38
N SER A 81 7.84 8.23 21.76
CA SER A 81 9.26 8.17 21.40
C SER A 81 9.43 7.88 19.90
N HIS A 82 8.56 7.06 19.32
CA HIS A 82 8.54 6.77 17.89
C HIS A 82 8.24 8.02 17.07
N LEU A 83 7.18 8.76 17.41
CA LEU A 83 6.85 9.99 16.69
C LEU A 83 7.93 11.07 16.83
N ARG A 84 8.53 11.23 18.02
CA ARG A 84 9.68 12.14 18.22
C ARG A 84 10.88 11.77 17.37
N ARG A 85 11.16 10.48 17.20
CA ARG A 85 12.22 10.00 16.31
C ARG A 85 11.91 10.35 14.86
N VAL A 86 10.71 10.02 14.40
CA VAL A 86 10.27 10.29 13.01
C VAL A 86 10.31 11.79 12.69
N ALA A 87 9.80 12.66 13.57
CA ALA A 87 9.85 14.12 13.37
C ALA A 87 11.29 14.63 13.21
N ARG A 88 12.23 14.14 14.03
CA ARG A 88 13.66 14.47 13.90
C ARG A 88 14.29 13.96 12.61
N GLU A 89 13.95 12.74 12.19
CA GLU A 89 14.44 12.16 10.92
C GLU A 89 13.94 12.96 9.71
N LEU A 90 12.70 13.45 9.77
CA LEU A 90 12.11 14.33 8.75
C LEU A 90 12.55 15.80 8.86
N LYS A 91 13.33 16.15 9.90
CA LYS A 91 13.74 17.53 10.22
C LYS A 91 12.57 18.48 10.41
N GLU A 92 11.46 17.97 10.93
CA GLU A 92 10.30 18.77 11.30
C GLU A 92 10.39 19.18 12.77
N ASP A 93 10.11 20.46 13.04
CA ASP A 93 10.02 20.98 14.39
C ASP A 93 8.57 20.85 14.89
N VAL A 94 8.30 19.76 15.58
CA VAL A 94 6.96 19.43 16.10
C VAL A 94 7.01 19.42 17.63
N SER A 95 6.14 20.22 18.26
CA SER A 95 6.09 20.31 19.71
C SER A 95 5.56 19.02 20.36
N GLU A 96 5.90 18.82 21.63
CA GLU A 96 5.44 17.63 22.36
C GLU A 96 3.90 17.59 22.49
N GLU A 97 3.26 18.75 22.56
CA GLU A 97 1.80 18.90 22.59
C GLU A 97 1.16 18.39 21.30
N VAL A 98 1.70 18.79 20.14
CA VAL A 98 1.19 18.33 18.84
C VAL A 98 1.36 16.82 18.69
N LEU A 99 2.50 16.27 19.13
CA LEU A 99 2.72 14.82 19.09
C LEU A 99 1.76 14.05 20.01
N LYS A 100 1.39 14.63 21.17
CA LYS A 100 0.37 14.06 22.06
C LYS A 100 -1.00 14.07 21.39
N ASP A 101 -1.37 15.20 20.78
CA ASP A 101 -2.64 15.34 20.07
C ASP A 101 -2.74 14.35 18.90
N MET A 102 -1.66 14.13 18.16
CA MET A 102 -1.61 13.12 17.10
C MET A 102 -1.91 11.70 17.62
N ILE A 103 -1.39 11.33 18.79
CA ILE A 103 -1.67 10.02 19.39
C ILE A 103 -3.12 9.95 19.85
N LEU A 104 -3.63 10.98 20.52
CA LEU A 104 -4.99 11.00 21.04
C LEU A 104 -6.02 10.96 19.90
N GLU A 105 -5.78 11.70 18.82
CA GLU A 105 -6.64 11.69 17.63
C GLU A 105 -6.63 10.32 16.94
N ALA A 106 -5.45 9.72 16.77
CA ALA A 106 -5.32 8.42 16.13
C ALA A 106 -5.98 7.30 16.95
N ASN A 107 -5.89 7.38 18.27
CA ASN A 107 -6.25 6.31 19.19
C ASN A 107 -7.67 6.47 19.78
N GLY A 108 -8.44 7.44 19.29
CA GLY A 108 -9.84 7.67 19.66
C GLY A 108 -10.02 8.31 21.04
N GLY A 109 -9.08 9.15 21.48
CA GLY A 109 -9.15 9.88 22.74
C GLY A 109 -8.84 9.03 23.97
N GLY A 110 -8.04 7.97 23.81
CA GLY A 110 -7.53 7.16 24.91
C GLY A 110 -6.45 7.88 25.72
N SER A 111 -5.47 7.13 26.23
CA SER A 111 -4.30 7.71 26.88
C SER A 111 -3.11 7.73 25.92
N VAL A 112 -2.25 8.75 26.04
CA VAL A 112 -0.99 8.83 25.29
C VAL A 112 -0.10 7.60 25.57
N ALA A 113 -0.12 7.08 26.79
CA ALA A 113 0.68 5.92 27.20
C ALA A 113 0.29 4.62 26.47
N ARG A 114 -0.97 4.50 26.01
CA ARG A 114 -1.42 3.36 25.21
C ARG A 114 -0.81 3.37 23.81
N GLY A 115 -0.45 4.55 23.29
CA GLY A 115 -0.01 4.71 21.91
C GLY A 115 -1.12 4.42 20.89
N VAL A 116 -0.71 4.16 19.65
CA VAL A 116 -1.57 3.88 18.50
C VAL A 116 -1.34 2.44 18.04
N ARG A 117 -2.40 1.63 18.02
CA ARG A 117 -2.31 0.25 17.50
C ARG A 117 -2.35 0.22 15.96
N ARG A 118 -2.04 -0.94 15.37
CA ARG A 118 -2.05 -1.14 13.91
C ARG A 118 -3.41 -0.82 13.28
N ASP A 119 -4.51 -1.27 13.88
CA ASP A 119 -5.88 -1.01 13.41
C ASP A 119 -6.23 0.49 13.42
N GLU A 120 -5.75 1.20 14.43
CA GLU A 120 -5.94 2.64 14.59
C GLU A 120 -5.11 3.42 13.56
N PHE A 121 -3.87 3.01 13.35
CA PHE A 121 -2.98 3.55 12.32
C PHE A 121 -3.54 3.34 10.90
N GLU A 122 -4.06 2.14 10.61
CA GLU A 122 -4.77 1.86 9.37
C GLU A 122 -5.97 2.81 9.17
N GLY A 123 -6.76 3.02 10.23
CA GLY A 123 -7.85 3.97 10.21
C GLY A 123 -7.40 5.40 9.89
N VAL A 124 -6.30 5.85 10.46
CA VAL A 124 -5.70 7.17 10.16
C VAL A 124 -5.27 7.25 8.69
N MET A 125 -4.56 6.24 8.19
CA MET A 125 -4.07 6.21 6.81
C MET A 125 -5.20 6.26 5.77
N LYS A 126 -6.31 5.57 6.04
CA LYS A 126 -7.52 5.64 5.19
C LYS A 126 -8.18 7.01 5.24
N ARG A 127 -8.31 7.63 6.43
CA ARG A 127 -8.88 8.98 6.56
C ARG A 127 -8.03 10.07 5.88
N ALA A 128 -6.71 9.87 5.87
CA ALA A 128 -5.77 10.75 5.18
C ALA A 128 -5.78 10.60 3.65
N GLY A 129 -6.53 9.62 3.10
CA GLY A 129 -6.63 9.39 1.66
C GLY A 129 -5.36 8.80 1.03
N VAL A 130 -4.50 8.16 1.84
CA VAL A 130 -3.28 7.50 1.36
C VAL A 130 -3.62 6.18 0.63
N PHE A 131 -4.77 5.58 0.95
CA PHE A 131 -5.26 4.33 0.37
C PHE A 131 -6.79 4.32 0.20
#